data_AF-A0A139Q8Q1-F1
#
_entry.id   AF-A0A139Q8Q1-F1
#
_cell.length_a   1.000
_cell.length_b   1.000
_cell.length_c   1.000
_cell.angle_alpha   90.00
_cell.angle_beta   90.00
_cell.angle_gamma   90.00
#
_symmetry.space_group_name_H-M   'P 1'
#
loop_
_entity.id
_entity.type
_entity.pdbx_description
1 polymer ?
#
loop_
_entity_poly.entity_id
_entity_poly.type
_entity_poly.pdbx_seq_one_letter_code
_entity_poly.pdbx_strand_id
1 'polypeptide(L)' 'MAKLNISLRSTSVDDAIEKIARIKEAHPEDVLQIDVTILDDHLLNS' A
#
# COMPACT_ATOMS: atom_id res chain seq x y z
N MET A 1 14.66 2.28 -15.61
CA MET A 1 13.87 2.09 -14.37
C MET A 1 12.54 2.81 -14.55
N ALA A 2 11.43 2.06 -14.60
CA ALA A 2 10.12 2.68 -14.60
C ALA A 2 9.74 3.02 -13.16
N LYS A 3 9.09 4.17 -12.98
CA LYS A 3 8.55 4.59 -11.69
C LYS A 3 7.08 4.23 -11.67
N LEU A 4 6.71 3.28 -10.82
CA LEU A 4 5.32 2.85 -10.66
C LEU A 4 4.73 3.60 -9.46
N ASN A 5 3.64 4.33 -9.71
CA ASN A 5 2.96 5.13 -8.69
C ASN A 5 1.63 4.44 -8.33
N ILE A 6 1.51 3.96 -7.10
CA ILE A 6 0.36 3.16 -6.65
C ILE A 6 -0.28 3.84 -5.43
N SER A 7 -1.60 4.01 -5.49
CA SER A 7 -2.39 4.42 -4.33
C SER A 7 -3.03 3.19 -3.70
N LEU A 8 -2.73 2.94 -2.42
CA LEU A 8 -3.24 1.80 -1.68
C LEU A 8 -4.22 2.24 -0.59
N ARG A 9 -5.42 1.66 -0.58
CA ARG A 9 -6.39 1.80 0.51
C ARG A 9 -6.44 0.52 1.32
N SER A 10 -6.22 0.66 2.63
CA SER A 10 -6.23 -0.44 3.58
C SER A 10 -6.95 -0.04 4.86
N THR A 11 -7.52 -1.02 5.54
CA THR A 11 -8.20 -0.84 6.83
C THR A 11 -7.27 -0.97 8.02
N SER A 12 -6.11 -1.59 7.82
CA SER A 12 -5.05 -1.72 8.84
C SER A 12 -3.67 -1.61 8.20
N VAL A 13 -2.68 -1.33 9.05
CA VAL A 13 -1.27 -1.24 8.63
C VAL A 13 -0.76 -2.60 8.14
N ASP A 14 -1.10 -3.70 8.83
CA ASP A 14 -0.71 -5.06 8.42
C ASP A 14 -1.24 -5.42 7.01
N ASP A 15 -2.51 -5.11 6.72
CA ASP A 15 -3.09 -5.34 5.39
C ASP A 15 -2.38 -4.52 4.31
N ALA A 16 -1.97 -3.29 4.63
CA ALA A 16 -1.20 -2.46 3.71
C ALA A 16 0.18 -3.04 3.43
N ILE A 17 0.88 -3.51 4.47
CA ILE A 17 2.23 -4.09 4.36
C ILE A 17 2.18 -5.35 3.50
N GLU A 18 1.21 -6.24 3.69
CA GLU A 18 1.10 -7.47 2.89
C GLU A 18 0.88 -7.14 1.41
N LYS A 19 0.00 -6.18 1.11
CA LYS A 19 -0.26 -5.72 -0.26
C LYS A 19 0.98 -5.13 -0.91
N ILE A 20 1.75 -4.31 -0.18
CA ILE A 20 3.03 -3.76 -0.66
C ILE A 20 4.03 -4.87 -0.96
N ALA A 21 4.15 -5.86 -0.08
CA ALA A 21 5.06 -6.98 -0.27
C ALA A 21 4.74 -7.75 -1.56
N ARG A 22 3.46 -8.05 -1.82
CA ARG A 22 3.01 -8.71 -3.06
C ARG A 22 3.33 -7.88 -4.31
N ILE A 23 3.14 -6.56 -4.26
CA ILE A 23 3.46 -5.65 -5.38
C ILE A 23 4.97 -5.67 -5.66
N LYS A 24 5.80 -5.63 -4.61
CA LYS A 24 7.26 -5.70 -4.74
C LYS A 24 7.74 -7.03 -5.31
N GLU A 25 7.10 -8.12 -4.94
CA GLU A 25 7.43 -9.45 -5.46
C GLU A 25 7.09 -9.59 -6.95
N ALA A 26 5.99 -8.96 -7.40
CA ALA A 26 5.60 -8.91 -8.81
C ALA A 26 6.46 -7.97 -9.66
N HIS A 27 7.02 -6.92 -9.07
CA HIS A 27 7.81 -5.87 -9.74
C HIS A 27 9.15 -5.61 -9.05
N PRO A 28 10.08 -6.59 -9.01
CA PRO A 28 11.33 -6.48 -8.26
C PRO A 28 12.33 -5.49 -8.86
N GLU A 29 12.21 -5.18 -10.15
CA GLU A 29 13.16 -4.32 -10.90
C GLU A 29 12.69 -2.85 -10.98
N ASP A 30 11.47 -2.57 -10.56
CA ASP A 30 10.85 -1.23 -10.62
C ASP A 30 11.08 -0.45 -9.32
N VAL A 31 11.25 0.87 -9.46
CA VAL A 31 11.27 1.77 -8.30
C VAL A 31 9.82 2.08 -7.94
N LEU A 32 9.34 1.42 -6.89
CA LEU A 32 7.97 1.56 -6.37
C LEU A 32 7.86 2.78 -5.46
N GLN A 33 7.01 3.74 -5.84
CA GLN A 33 6.52 4.77 -4.91
C GLN A 33 5.06 4.44 -4.60
N ILE A 34 4.78 4.16 -3.33
CA ILE A 34 3.46 3.73 -2.88
C ILE A 34 2.97 4.71 -1.83
N ASP A 35 1.90 5.43 -2.17
CA ASP A 35 1.18 6.30 -1.25
C ASP A 35 0.05 5.47 -0.61
N VAL A 36 0.18 5.23 0.69
CA VAL A 36 -0.76 4.41 1.46
C VAL A 36 -1.69 5.31 2.25
N THR A 37 -3.00 5.09 2.10
CA THR A 37 -4.02 5.68 2.95
C THR A 37 -4.66 4.58 3.80
N ILE A 38 -4.43 4.65 5.11
CA ILE A 38 -5.10 3.77 6.07
C ILE A 38 -6.38 4.46 6.51
N LEU A 39 -7.51 3.82 6.24
CA LEU A 39 -8.81 4.25 6.73
C LEU A 39 -9.19 3.33 7.87
N ASP A 40 -8.86 3.77 9.07
CA ASP A 40 -9.21 3.08 10.29
C ASP A 40 -10.68 3.35 10.60
N ASP A 41 -11.54 2.36 10.36
CA ASP A 41 -12.99 2.44 10.62
C ASP A 41 -13.31 2.68 12.11
N HIS A 42 -12.35 2.47 13.04
CA HIS A 42 -12.54 2.82 14.45
C HIS A 42 -12.53 4.34 14.70
N LEU A 43 -12.00 5.16 13.79
CA LEU A 43 -12.02 6.62 13.91
C LEU A 43 -13.31 7.26 13.38
N LEU A 44 -14.13 6.51 12.63
CA LEU A 44 -15.38 7.00 12.04
C LEU A 44 -16.59 6.88 12.98
N ASN A 45 -16.43 6.22 14.14
CA ASN A 45 -17.49 5.98 15.14
C ASN A 45 -17.24 6.69 16.49
N SER A 46 -16.57 7.84 16.51
CA SER A 46 -16.54 8.73 17.71
C SER A 46 -17.63 9.78 17.67
#